data_AF-A0A0M3JQM8-F1
#
_entry.id   AF-A0A0M3JQM8-F1
#
_cell.length_a   1.000
_cell.length_b   1.000
_cell.length_c   1.000
_cell.angle_alpha   90.00
_cell.angle_beta   90.00
_cell.angle_gamma   90.00
#
_symmetry.space_group_name_H-M   'P 1'
#
loop_
_entity.id
_entity.type
_entity.pdbx_description
1 polymer ?
#
loop_
_entity_poly.entity_id
_entity_poly.type
_entity_poly.pdbx_seq_one_letter_code
_entity_poly.pdbx_strand_id
1 'polypeptide(L)'
;MQENDAKSNKQMVYCPLQCPKADSAYVSLKRPSNNNNCVSFFSYNVVKRQNDWFLWRSGKCLQEEIQFDIGCTFPFKKPISKRKANAKFNSQKSS
;
A
#
# COMPACT_ATOMS: atom_id res chain seq x y z
N MET A 1 -16.99 -5.21 0.21
CA MET A 1 -17.12 -6.43 1.02
C MET A 1 -17.19 -6.00 2.47
N GLN A 2 -18.22 -6.43 3.20
CA GLN A 2 -18.32 -6.21 4.64
C GLN A 2 -17.90 -7.51 5.31
N GLU A 3 -16.91 -7.44 6.19
CA GLU A 3 -16.46 -8.60 6.96
C GLU A 3 -16.77 -8.32 8.43
N ASN A 4 -17.50 -9.24 9.05
CA ASN A 4 -17.87 -9.14 10.46
C ASN A 4 -16.84 -9.97 11.25
N ASP A 5 -15.90 -9.31 11.91
CA ASP A 5 -14.99 -9.96 12.84
C ASP A 5 -15.78 -10.47 14.06
N ALA A 6 -16.00 -11.78 14.15
CA ALA A 6 -16.85 -12.45 15.16
C ALA A 6 -16.40 -12.30 16.63
N LYS A 7 -15.40 -11.44 16.93
CA LYS A 7 -14.95 -11.11 18.30
C LYS A 7 -15.31 -9.69 18.76
N SER A 8 -15.83 -8.84 17.87
CA SER A 8 -16.33 -7.51 18.22
C SER A 8 -17.48 -7.21 17.29
N ASN A 9 -18.63 -6.76 17.79
CA ASN A 9 -19.75 -6.25 16.99
C ASN A 9 -19.38 -4.93 16.25
N LYS A 10 -18.19 -4.85 15.65
CA LYS A 10 -17.68 -3.73 14.88
C LYS A 10 -17.77 -4.10 13.41
N GLN A 11 -18.79 -3.56 12.75
CA GLN A 11 -18.89 -3.57 11.30
C GLN A 11 -17.62 -2.92 10.71
N MET A 12 -16.96 -3.63 9.80
CA MET A 12 -15.77 -3.16 9.09
C MET A 12 -16.05 -3.16 7.59
N VAL A 13 -15.82 -2.01 6.95
CA VAL A 13 -16.03 -1.80 5.51
C VAL A 13 -14.68 -1.59 4.85
N TYR A 14 -14.46 -2.30 3.74
CA TYR A 14 -13.24 -2.21 2.93
C TYR A 14 -13.53 -1.52 1.61
N CYS A 15 -12.76 -0.47 1.32
CA CYS A 15 -12.76 0.27 0.07
C CYS A 15 -11.45 -0.05 -0.69
N PRO A 16 -11.51 -0.57 -1.94
CA PRO A 16 -10.32 -0.83 -2.74
C PRO A 16 -9.62 0.48 -3.10
N LEU A 17 -8.30 0.53 -2.93
CA LEU A 17 -7.48 1.71 -3.21
C LEU A 17 -7.02 1.78 -4.67
N GLN A 18 -7.37 0.79 -5.49
CA GLN A 18 -6.98 0.69 -6.89
C GLN A 18 -5.46 0.87 -7.07
N CYS A 19 -4.68 0.23 -6.19
CA CYS A 19 -3.21 0.28 -6.20
C CYS A 19 -2.63 -1.10 -6.51
N PRO A 20 -2.92 -1.68 -7.70
CA PRO A 20 -2.46 -3.02 -8.03
C PRO A 20 -0.94 -3.04 -8.14
N LYS A 21 -0.30 -4.05 -7.54
CA LYS A 21 1.17 -4.22 -7.55
C LYS A 21 1.95 -3.12 -6.80
N ALA A 22 1.28 -2.33 -5.95
CA ALA A 22 1.98 -1.45 -5.03
C ALA A 22 2.69 -2.26 -3.93
N ASP A 23 3.94 -1.88 -3.64
CA ASP A 23 4.72 -2.46 -2.55
C ASP A 23 4.14 -2.07 -1.20
N SER A 24 3.72 -0.80 -1.06
CA SER A 24 3.02 -0.29 0.12
C SER A 24 1.93 0.71 -0.24
N ALA A 25 0.94 0.87 0.65
CA ALA A 25 0.01 1.99 0.65
C ALA A 25 -0.03 2.62 2.04
N TYR A 26 -0.44 3.88 2.13
CA TYR A 26 -0.56 4.62 3.40
C TYR A 26 -1.60 5.74 3.27
N VAL A 27 -2.19 6.14 4.41
CA VAL A 27 -3.02 7.34 4.48
C VAL A 27 -2.09 8.55 4.57
N SER A 28 -2.11 9.41 3.55
CA SER A 28 -1.30 10.63 3.48
C SER A 28 -1.96 11.79 4.23
N LEU A 29 -3.29 11.92 4.14
CA LEU A 29 -4.03 12.97 4.82
C LEU A 29 -5.44 12.51 5.20
N LYS A 30 -5.94 13.05 6.32
CA LYS A 30 -7.33 12.92 6.77
C LYS A 30 -7.94 14.32 6.84
N ARG A 31 -9.08 14.55 6.19
CA ARG A 31 -9.83 15.81 6.25
C ARG A 31 -11.30 15.54 6.61
N PRO A 32 -11.86 16.22 7.63
CA PRO A 32 -11.18 17.09 8.59
C PRO A 32 -10.18 16.32 9.48
N SER A 33 -9.04 16.94 9.78
CA SER A 33 -7.96 16.33 10.55
C SER A 33 -8.34 16.08 12.02
N ASN A 34 -9.20 16.94 12.58
CA ASN A 34 -9.63 16.96 13.97
C ASN A 34 -10.91 16.13 14.27
N ASN A 35 -11.33 15.24 13.37
CA ASN A 35 -12.46 14.36 13.68
C ASN A 35 -12.03 13.25 14.65
N ASN A 36 -12.59 13.25 15.86
CA ASN A 36 -12.28 12.30 16.93
C ASN A 36 -12.98 10.93 16.77
N ASN A 37 -14.00 10.84 15.91
CA ASN A 37 -14.67 9.58 15.60
C ASN A 37 -13.83 8.71 14.65
N CYS A 38 -12.92 9.33 13.89
CA CYS A 38 -11.99 8.67 12.99
C CYS A 38 -10.53 8.79 13.46
N VAL A 39 -10.11 7.81 14.26
CA VAL A 39 -8.74 7.62 14.75
C VAL A 39 -8.01 6.55 13.92
N SER A 40 -6.81 6.88 13.45
CA SER A 40 -5.95 5.97 12.67
C SER A 40 -5.64 4.70 13.47
N PHE A 41 -5.48 3.56 12.78
CA PHE A 41 -5.24 2.22 13.33
C PHE A 41 -6.39 1.62 14.17
N PHE A 42 -7.26 2.44 14.76
CA PHE A 42 -8.39 1.97 15.58
C PHE A 42 -9.72 1.91 14.83
N SER A 43 -9.95 2.90 13.97
CA SER A 43 -11.22 3.06 13.26
C SER A 43 -11.04 3.11 11.75
N TYR A 44 -9.83 3.39 11.26
CA TYR A 44 -9.48 3.24 9.86
C TYR A 44 -7.99 2.92 9.71
N ASN A 45 -7.63 2.19 8.66
CA ASN A 45 -6.26 2.08 8.17
C ASN A 45 -6.26 1.47 6.77
N VAL A 46 -5.09 1.33 6.17
CA VAL A 46 -4.89 0.53 4.97
C VAL A 46 -4.44 -0.88 5.31
N VAL A 47 -4.86 -1.84 4.51
CA VAL A 47 -4.47 -3.25 4.63
C VAL A 47 -4.26 -3.84 3.26
N LYS A 48 -3.22 -4.66 3.12
CA LYS A 48 -3.00 -5.44 1.91
C LYS A 48 -3.87 -6.69 1.96
N ARG A 49 -4.69 -6.91 0.95
CA ARG A 49 -5.47 -8.14 0.78
C ARG A 49 -5.24 -8.67 -0.62
N GLN A 50 -4.76 -9.91 -0.72
CA GLN A 50 -4.38 -10.54 -1.99
C GLN A 50 -3.40 -9.64 -2.77
N ASN A 51 -3.85 -9.07 -3.89
CA ASN A 51 -3.02 -8.31 -4.83
C ASN A 51 -3.29 -6.80 -4.81
N ASP A 52 -4.17 -6.33 -3.93
CA ASP A 52 -4.53 -4.91 -3.85
C ASP A 52 -4.51 -4.42 -2.39
N TRP A 53 -4.54 -3.11 -2.26
CA TRP A 53 -4.63 -2.41 -1.00
C TRP A 53 -6.06 -1.92 -0.77
N PHE A 54 -6.50 -1.99 0.47
CA PHE A 54 -7.83 -1.58 0.86
C PHE A 54 -7.74 -0.61 2.02
N LEU A 55 -8.47 0.49 1.95
CA LEU A 55 -8.79 1.31 3.11
C LEU A 55 -9.94 0.64 3.84
N TRP A 56 -9.72 0.25 5.08
CA TRP A 56 -10.80 -0.20 5.94
C TRP A 56 -11.23 0.90 6.90
N ARG A 57 -12.52 0.91 7.22
CA ARG A 57 -13.15 1.79 8.22
C ARG A 57 -14.05 0.94 9.12
N SER A 58 -14.23 1.35 10.37
CA SER A 58 -15.09 0.65 11.32
C SER A 58 -15.78 1.59 12.32
N GLY A 59 -16.86 1.09 12.93
CA GLY A 59 -17.60 1.79 13.98
C GLY A 59 -18.18 3.14 13.54
N LYS A 60 -18.18 4.13 14.45
CA LYS A 60 -18.71 5.48 14.18
C LYS A 60 -18.02 6.15 12.99
N CYS A 61 -16.75 5.83 12.76
CA CYS A 61 -16.01 6.36 11.62
C CYS A 61 -16.66 6.00 10.28
N LEU A 62 -17.52 4.97 10.18
CA LEU A 62 -18.23 4.64 8.93
C LEU A 62 -19.27 5.69 8.51
N GLN A 63 -19.85 6.39 9.47
CA GLN A 63 -20.94 7.35 9.24
C GLN A 63 -20.43 8.80 9.05
N GLU A 64 -19.14 9.03 9.32
CA GLU A 64 -18.51 10.33 9.18
C GLU A 64 -18.18 10.65 7.72
N GLU A 65 -18.34 11.92 7.35
CA GLU A 65 -17.87 12.44 6.07
C GLU A 65 -16.39 12.83 6.20
N ILE A 66 -15.50 11.87 5.89
CA ILE A 66 -14.05 12.07 5.90
C ILE A 66 -13.49 11.85 4.51
N GLN A 67 -12.69 12.81 4.05
CA GLN A 67 -11.80 12.65 2.92
C GLN A 67 -10.47 12.07 3.38
N PHE A 68 -10.07 10.95 2.76
CA PHE A 68 -8.76 10.34 2.92
C PHE A 68 -7.95 10.54 1.64
N ASP A 69 -6.79 11.17 1.75
CA ASP A 69 -5.81 11.20 0.66
C ASP A 69 -4.85 10.03 0.87
N ILE A 70 -4.71 9.18 -0.15
CA ILE A 70 -4.00 7.89 -0.06
C ILE A 70 -2.77 7.93 -0.96
N GLY A 71 -1.62 7.50 -0.41
CA GLY A 71 -0.39 7.30 -1.16
C GLY A 71 -0.13 5.81 -1.41
N CYS A 72 0.34 5.47 -2.61
CA CYS A 72 0.78 4.13 -2.98
C CYS A 72 2.19 4.19 -3.53
N THR A 73 3.06 3.29 -3.06
CA THR A 73 4.45 3.18 -3.53
C THR A 73 4.60 1.95 -4.40
N PHE A 74 5.38 2.08 -5.48
CA PHE A 74 5.63 1.00 -6.43
C PHE A 74 7.12 0.68 -6.46
N PRO A 75 7.50 -0.59 -6.69
CA PRO A 75 8.89 -0.97 -6.81
C PRO A 75 9.51 -0.25 -8.01
N PHE A 76 10.57 0.53 -7.76
CA PHE A 76 11.39 1.06 -8.83
C PHE A 76 12.13 -0.09 -9.51
N LYS A 77 11.79 -0.39 -10.75
CA LYS A 77 12.58 -1.33 -11.56
C LYS A 77 13.93 -0.68 -11.84
N LYS A 78 14.99 -1.13 -11.16
CA LYS A 78 16.37 -0.71 -11.47
C LYS A 78 16.63 -1.02 -12.94
N PRO A 79 17.07 -0.06 -13.76
CA PRO A 79 17.47 -0.38 -15.13
C PRO A 79 18.65 -1.36 -15.04
N ILE A 80 18.48 -2.54 -15.64
CA ILE A 80 19.53 -3.53 -15.75
C ILE A 80 20.62 -2.91 -16.64
N SER A 81 21.70 -2.43 -16.03
CA SER A 81 22.87 -2.02 -16.79
C SER A 81 23.50 -3.30 -17.38
N LYS A 82 23.26 -3.53 -18.68
CA LYS A 82 23.98 -4.57 -19.43
C LYS A 82 25.44 -4.14 -19.59
N ARG A 83 26.25 -4.19 -18.53
CA ARG A 83 27.71 -4.21 -18.68
C ARG A 83 28.06 -5.57 -19.28
N LYS A 84 28.18 -5.60 -20.60
CA LYS A 84 28.65 -6.75 -21.38
C LYS A 84 29.94 -7.29 -20.75
N ALA A 85 29.92 -8.55 -20.34
CA ALA A 85 31.13 -9.33 -20.12
C ALA A 85 31.91 -9.36 -21.44
N ASN A 86 33.05 -8.69 -21.49
CA ASN A 86 34.01 -8.84 -22.58
C ASN A 86 35.42 -8.84 -21.98
N ALA A 87 35.69 -9.80 -21.11
CA ALA A 87 37.04 -10.19 -20.76
C ALA A 87 37.51 -11.23 -21.79
N LYS A 88 37.88 -10.76 -23.00
CA LYS A 88 38.77 -11.53 -23.88
C LYS A 88 40.18 -11.40 -23.30
N PHE A 89 40.57 -12.39 -22.50
CA PHE A 89 41.95 -12.58 -22.05
C PHE A 89 42.78 -13.01 -23.26
N ASN A 90 43.44 -12.06 -23.93
CA ASN A 90 44.38 -12.33 -25.01
C ASN A 90 45.75 -12.60 -24.37
N SER A 91 46.13 -13.86 -24.22
CA SER A 91 47.52 -14.25 -23.94
C SER A 91 47.90 -15.35 -24.92
N GLN A 92 48.48 -14.95 -26.06
CA GLN A 92 49.20 -15.83 -26.98
C GLN A 92 49.96 -15.01 -28.05
N LYS A 93 51.25 -14.78 -27.77
CA LYS A 93 52.43 -14.51 -28.65
C LYS A 93 53.42 -13.64 -27.85
N SER A 94 54.71 -13.95 -27.71
CA SER A 94 55.68 -14.47 -28.70
C SER A 94 56.81 -15.14 -27.89
N SER A 95 57.25 -16.36 -28.22
CA SER A 95 58.40 -16.66 -29.11
C SER A 95 59.65 -15.86 -28.80
#